data_AF-A0A9Q3PLF4-F1
#
_entry.id   AF-A0A9Q3PLF4-F1
#
_cell.length_a   1.000
_cell.length_b   1.000
_cell.length_c   1.000
_cell.angle_alpha   90.00
_cell.angle_beta   90.00
_cell.angle_gamma   90.00
#
_symmetry.space_group_name_H-M   'P 1'
#
loop_
_entity.id
_entity.type
_entity.pdbx_description
1 polymer ?
#
loop_
_entity_poly.entity_id
_entity_poly.type
_entity_poly.pdbx_seq_one_letter_code
_entity_poly.pdbx_strand_id
1 'polypeptide(L)'
;MKEIHGIRNMPWLKSQIIQKYSNGTWIWKKAMSFENDKYSVDKDLYEWFLRQSNRLKAIDPQMNIQMRNHKLLTQLPGELEHSVKCRFNQNFTLDDIANSLEDIGKRTNTGKFTLYRSSSFKEKQPLRGEFKDKSRERVEEVAQKKNSC
;
A
#
# COMPACT_ATOMS: atom_id res chain seq x y z
N MET A 1 28.07 0.17 30.83
CA MET A 1 26.88 -0.14 30.00
C MET A 1 27.38 -0.65 28.66
N LYS A 2 27.17 -1.93 28.33
CA LYS A 2 27.56 -2.46 27.02
C LYS A 2 26.44 -2.16 26.04
N GLU A 3 26.66 -1.24 25.12
CA GLU A 3 25.77 -1.04 23.98
C GLU A 3 25.74 -2.32 23.16
N ILE A 4 24.54 -2.91 23.02
CA ILE A 4 24.33 -4.12 22.23
C ILE A 4 24.42 -3.71 20.74
N HIS A 5 25.63 -3.67 20.20
CA HIS A 5 25.93 -3.43 18.79
C HIS A 5 25.49 -4.61 17.88
N GLY A 6 24.21 -4.95 17.85
CA GLY A 6 23.77 -6.11 17.06
C GLY A 6 22.31 -6.13 16.62
N ILE A 7 21.38 -5.53 17.35
CA ILE A 7 19.96 -5.57 16.98
C ILE A 7 19.57 -4.21 16.40
N ARG A 8 19.94 -3.98 15.15
CA ARG A 8 19.43 -2.85 14.38
C ARG A 8 17.91 -3.00 14.27
N ASN A 9 17.18 -2.04 14.82
CA ASN A 9 15.72 -2.08 14.82
C ASN A 9 15.16 -1.91 13.39
N MET A 10 13.94 -2.40 13.16
CA MET A 10 13.28 -2.33 11.84
C MET A 10 13.15 -0.91 11.28
N PRO A 11 12.85 0.15 12.08
CA PRO A 11 12.84 1.52 11.59
C PRO A 11 14.18 1.97 11.00
N TRP A 12 15.29 1.67 11.68
CA TRP A 12 16.62 1.99 11.19
C TRP A 12 16.91 1.32 9.86
N LEU A 13 16.59 0.03 9.73
CA LEU A 13 16.80 -0.71 8.49
C LEU A 13 15.98 -0.12 7.34
N LYS A 14 14.72 0.24 7.60
CA LYS A 14 13.86 0.93 6.62
C LYS A 14 14.49 2.25 6.16
N SER A 15 14.98 3.08 7.08
CA SER A 15 15.62 4.35 6.74
C SER A 15 16.87 4.15 5.87
N GLN A 16 17.70 3.15 6.17
CA GLN A 16 18.88 2.84 5.37
C GLN A 16 18.54 2.35 3.96
N ILE A 17 17.49 1.53 3.82
CA ILE A 17 16.99 1.08 2.52
C ILE A 17 16.47 2.27 1.72
N ILE A 18 15.66 3.15 2.34
CA ILE A 18 15.15 4.36 1.69
C ILE A 18 16.33 5.24 1.25
N GLN A 19 17.31 5.50 2.11
CA GLN A 19 18.46 6.33 1.76
C GLN A 19 19.26 5.76 0.57
N LYS A 20 19.43 4.44 0.50
CA LYS A 20 20.22 3.79 -0.56
C LYS A 20 19.46 3.68 -1.89
N TYR A 21 18.14 3.47 -1.85
CA TYR A 21 17.36 3.13 -3.05
C TYR A 21 16.35 4.21 -3.49
N SER A 22 16.03 5.21 -2.65
CA SER A 22 15.24 6.39 -3.06
C SER A 22 16.09 7.39 -3.82
N ASN A 23 16.55 6.98 -4.99
CA ASN A 23 17.15 7.85 -6.00
C ASN A 23 16.09 8.87 -6.49
N GLY A 24 16.49 10.14 -6.70
CA GLY A 24 15.65 11.15 -7.35
C GLY A 24 15.05 10.71 -8.70
N THR A 25 15.78 9.95 -9.52
CA THR A 25 15.25 9.35 -10.76
C THR A 25 14.13 8.34 -10.47
N TRP A 26 14.21 7.58 -9.38
CA TRP A 26 13.15 6.65 -9.00
C TRP A 26 11.92 7.40 -8.52
N ILE A 27 12.09 8.45 -7.71
CA ILE A 27 11.00 9.33 -7.26
C ILE A 27 10.31 9.96 -8.47
N TRP A 28 11.08 10.48 -9.43
CA TRP A 28 10.56 11.05 -10.67
C TRP A 28 9.75 10.02 -11.48
N LYS A 29 10.26 8.79 -11.64
CA LYS A 29 9.51 7.70 -12.30
C LYS A 29 8.20 7.38 -11.58
N LYS A 30 8.18 7.42 -10.24
CA LYS A 30 6.96 7.21 -9.44
C LYS A 30 5.97 8.37 -9.61
N ALA A 31 6.45 9.62 -9.64
CA ALA A 31 5.62 10.80 -9.91
C ALA A 31 5.00 10.74 -11.30
N MET A 32 5.79 10.44 -12.34
CA MET A 32 5.27 10.23 -13.70
C MET A 32 4.25 9.08 -13.77
N SER A 33 4.50 7.97 -13.06
CA SER A 33 3.54 6.87 -13.00
C SER A 33 2.22 7.26 -12.32
N PHE A 34 2.29 8.16 -11.33
CA PHE A 34 1.10 8.71 -10.67
C PHE A 34 0.32 9.63 -11.60
N GLU A 35 0.99 10.57 -12.26
CA GLU A 35 0.36 11.56 -13.16
C GLU A 35 -0.26 10.94 -14.42
N ASN A 36 0.34 9.86 -14.93
CA ASN A 36 -0.15 9.17 -16.13
C ASN A 36 -1.28 8.16 -15.85
N ASP A 37 -1.42 7.64 -14.63
CA ASP A 37 -2.39 6.60 -14.28
C ASP A 37 -3.72 7.19 -13.78
N LYS A 38 -4.39 7.96 -14.65
CA LYS A 38 -5.71 8.50 -14.37
C LYS A 38 -6.75 7.39 -14.14
N TYR A 39 -7.74 7.69 -13.32
CA TYR A 39 -8.83 6.76 -13.06
C TYR A 39 -9.69 6.58 -14.32
N SER A 40 -10.05 5.33 -14.61
CA SER A 40 -11.03 4.96 -15.64
C SER A 40 -12.09 4.09 -14.99
N VAL A 41 -13.30 4.14 -15.54
CA VAL A 41 -14.47 3.37 -15.10
C VAL A 41 -14.22 1.86 -15.11
N ASP A 42 -13.36 1.39 -16.00
CA ASP A 42 -13.06 -0.04 -16.18
C ASP A 42 -12.17 -0.62 -15.08
N LYS A 43 -11.60 0.21 -14.19
CA LYS A 43 -10.69 -0.21 -13.12
C LYS A 43 -11.45 -0.40 -11.81
N ASP A 44 -11.03 -1.38 -11.01
CA ASP A 44 -11.48 -1.44 -9.61
C ASP A 44 -11.00 -0.18 -8.89
N LEU A 45 -11.99 0.58 -8.39
CA LEU A 45 -11.79 1.82 -7.67
C LEU A 45 -10.90 1.63 -6.44
N TYR A 46 -11.16 0.62 -5.62
CA TYR A 46 -10.45 0.42 -4.37
C TYR A 46 -9.00 0.04 -4.62
N GLU A 47 -8.77 -0.89 -5.56
CA GLU A 47 -7.43 -1.30 -5.97
C GLU A 47 -6.64 -0.11 -6.55
N TRP A 48 -7.27 0.69 -7.40
CA TRP A 48 -6.63 1.87 -8.00
C TRP A 48 -6.29 2.92 -6.93
N PHE A 49 -7.20 3.21 -6.00
CA PHE A 49 -6.97 4.15 -4.90
C PHE A 49 -5.82 3.71 -4.00
N LEU A 50 -5.78 2.43 -3.61
CA LEU A 50 -4.68 1.89 -2.82
C LEU A 50 -3.34 2.00 -3.57
N ARG A 51 -3.33 1.68 -4.87
CA ARG A 51 -2.13 1.77 -5.70
C ARG A 51 -1.62 3.21 -5.80
N GLN A 52 -2.48 4.18 -6.08
CA GLN A 52 -2.07 5.59 -6.13
C GLN A 52 -1.65 6.12 -4.75
N SER A 53 -2.35 5.75 -3.68
CA SER A 53 -2.01 6.14 -2.31
C SER A 53 -0.61 5.65 -1.93
N ASN A 54 -0.26 4.41 -2.30
CA ASN A 54 1.07 3.87 -2.09
C ASN A 54 2.15 4.59 -2.90
N ARG A 55 1.85 5.01 -4.14
CA ARG A 55 2.77 5.83 -4.95
C ARG A 55 3.02 7.19 -4.32
N LEU A 56 1.99 7.86 -3.80
CA LEU A 56 2.13 9.13 -3.10
C LEU A 56 2.96 8.98 -1.81
N LYS A 57 2.71 7.94 -1.01
CA LYS A 57 3.55 7.62 0.17
C LYS A 57 5.01 7.37 -0.18
N ALA A 58 5.27 6.80 -1.36
CA ALA A 58 6.61 6.54 -1.85
C ALA A 58 7.33 7.81 -2.34
N ILE A 59 6.60 8.75 -2.94
CA ILE A 59 7.13 10.04 -3.41
C ILE A 59 7.41 10.97 -2.24
N ASP A 60 6.44 11.09 -1.33
CA ASP A 60 6.53 11.94 -0.15
C ASP A 60 5.94 11.20 1.07
N PRO A 61 6.81 10.57 1.88
CA PRO A 61 6.39 9.87 3.09
C PRO A 61 5.78 10.76 4.16
N GLN A 62 6.10 12.06 4.17
CA GLN A 62 5.63 13.02 5.18
C GLN A 62 4.35 13.75 4.76
N MET A 63 3.81 13.42 3.59
CA MET A 63 2.58 14.02 3.08
C MET A 63 1.39 13.76 4.02
N ASN A 64 0.76 14.85 4.46
CA ASN A 64 -0.49 14.81 5.23
C ASN A 64 -1.57 14.00 4.47
N ILE A 65 -2.36 13.24 5.22
CA ILE A 65 -3.50 12.44 4.72
C ILE A 65 -4.44 13.31 3.88
N GLN A 66 -4.76 14.52 4.33
CA GLN A 66 -5.66 15.41 3.59
C GLN A 66 -5.07 15.86 2.24
N MET A 67 -3.78 16.21 2.24
CA MET A 67 -3.06 16.58 1.02
C MET A 67 -2.99 15.41 0.03
N ARG A 68 -2.77 14.20 0.55
CA ARG A 68 -2.78 12.97 -0.24
C ARG A 68 -4.14 12.71 -0.86
N ASN A 69 -5.20 12.82 -0.08
CA ASN A 69 -6.57 12.64 -0.53
C ASN A 69 -6.93 13.67 -1.60
N HIS A 70 -6.54 14.93 -1.42
CA HIS A 70 -6.74 15.96 -2.43
C HIS A 70 -6.01 15.64 -3.74
N LYS A 71 -4.73 15.22 -3.67
CA LYS A 71 -3.98 14.78 -4.87
C LYS A 71 -4.59 13.55 -5.54
N LEU A 72 -5.19 12.64 -4.79
CA LEU A 72 -5.88 11.49 -5.37
C LEU A 72 -7.14 11.91 -6.13
N LEU A 73 -7.89 12.89 -5.61
CA LEU A 73 -9.08 13.40 -6.30
C LEU A 73 -8.74 14.08 -7.62
N THR A 74 -7.59 14.76 -7.75
CA THR A 74 -7.19 15.39 -9.02
C THR A 74 -6.84 14.37 -10.11
N GLN A 75 -6.68 13.10 -9.76
CA GLN A 75 -6.46 12.01 -10.72
C GLN A 75 -7.78 11.40 -11.24
N LEU A 76 -8.93 11.88 -10.73
CA LEU A 76 -10.23 11.52 -11.24
C LEU A 76 -10.59 12.37 -12.47
N PRO A 77 -11.46 11.88 -13.37
CA PRO A 77 -12.09 12.71 -14.39
C PRO A 77 -12.83 13.91 -13.76
N GLY A 78 -12.77 15.08 -14.39
CA GLY A 78 -13.25 16.34 -13.80
C GLY A 78 -14.71 16.32 -13.31
N GLU A 79 -15.60 15.58 -13.97
CA GLU A 79 -17.00 15.42 -13.52
C GLU A 79 -17.11 14.63 -12.21
N LEU A 80 -16.30 13.57 -12.06
CA LEU A 80 -16.24 12.76 -10.85
C LEU A 80 -15.53 13.53 -9.73
N GLU A 81 -14.43 14.22 -10.05
CA GLU A 81 -13.73 15.09 -9.10
C GLU A 81 -14.68 16.14 -8.52
N HIS A 82 -15.44 16.84 -9.39
CA HIS A 82 -16.40 17.86 -8.96
C HIS A 82 -17.51 17.25 -8.12
N SER A 83 -18.10 16.14 -8.57
CA SER A 83 -19.19 15.45 -7.86
C SER A 83 -18.78 15.00 -6.46
N VAL A 84 -17.55 14.51 -6.30
CA VAL A 84 -17.01 14.12 -4.99
C VAL A 84 -16.73 15.36 -4.13
N LYS A 85 -16.09 16.40 -4.68
CA LYS A 85 -15.83 17.65 -3.95
C LYS A 85 -17.11 18.32 -3.47
N CYS A 86 -18.20 18.28 -4.23
CA CYS A 86 -19.49 18.84 -3.81
C CYS A 86 -20.09 18.12 -2.59
N ARG A 87 -19.72 16.86 -2.33
CA ARG A 87 -20.21 16.08 -1.18
C ARG A 87 -19.42 16.31 0.10
N PHE A 88 -18.17 16.78 -0.03
CA PHE A 88 -17.25 16.92 1.11
C PHE A 88 -16.76 18.35 1.25
N ASN A 89 -16.99 18.93 2.42
CA ASN A 89 -16.58 20.29 2.77
C ASN A 89 -15.11 20.35 3.23
N GLN A 90 -14.67 19.46 4.13
CA GLN A 90 -13.27 19.30 4.57
C GLN A 90 -13.12 18.01 5.38
N ASN A 91 -11.92 17.40 5.40
CA ASN A 91 -11.57 16.24 6.22
C ASN A 91 -12.27 14.91 5.89
N PHE A 92 -12.26 14.51 4.62
CA PHE A 92 -12.78 13.21 4.20
C PHE A 92 -11.69 12.12 4.25
N THR A 93 -12.10 10.91 4.62
CA THR A 93 -11.24 9.72 4.59
C THR A 93 -11.22 9.08 3.20
N LEU A 94 -10.29 8.16 2.96
CA LEU A 94 -10.26 7.39 1.70
C LEU A 94 -11.53 6.57 1.50
N ASP A 95 -12.08 6.01 2.58
CA ASP A 95 -13.30 5.22 2.55
C ASP A 95 -14.52 6.08 2.20
N ASP A 96 -14.58 7.32 2.70
CA ASP A 96 -15.63 8.26 2.34
C ASP A 96 -15.63 8.59 0.84
N ILE A 97 -14.44 8.81 0.28
CA ILE A 97 -14.27 9.04 -1.17
C ILE A 97 -14.73 7.81 -1.95
N ALA A 98 -14.27 6.62 -1.54
CA ALA A 98 -14.58 5.37 -2.23
C ALA A 98 -16.09 5.08 -2.22
N ASN A 99 -16.73 5.22 -1.06
CA ASN A 99 -18.18 5.05 -0.91
C ASN A 99 -18.95 6.07 -1.77
N SER A 100 -18.53 7.33 -1.80
CA SER A 100 -19.17 8.34 -2.64
C SER A 100 -19.00 8.08 -4.12
N LEU A 101 -17.82 7.62 -4.56
CA LEU A 101 -17.58 7.28 -5.96
C LEU A 101 -18.35 6.03 -6.40
N GLU A 102 -18.45 5.03 -5.54
CA GLU A 102 -19.28 3.85 -5.80
C GLU A 102 -20.76 4.25 -5.94
N ASP A 103 -21.23 5.12 -5.06
CA ASP A 103 -22.60 5.64 -5.08
C ASP A 103 -22.89 6.55 -6.29
N ILE A 104 -21.94 7.41 -6.70
CA ILE A 104 -22.05 8.18 -7.95
C ILE A 104 -22.12 7.24 -9.14
N GLY A 105 -21.22 6.26 -9.23
CA GLY A 105 -21.20 5.27 -10.31
C GLY A 105 -22.49 4.47 -10.41
N LYS A 106 -23.16 4.17 -9.29
CA LYS A 106 -24.50 3.56 -9.25
C LYS A 106 -25.60 4.49 -9.76
N ARG A 107 -25.56 5.77 -9.39
CA ARG A 107 -26.64 6.74 -9.68
C ARG A 107 -26.60 7.32 -11.08
N THR A 108 -25.42 7.48 -11.68
CA THR A 108 -25.29 8.22 -12.94
C THR A 108 -25.60 7.40 -14.20
N ASN A 109 -25.93 6.10 -14.09
CA ASN A 109 -26.18 5.16 -15.20
C ASN A 109 -25.41 5.51 -16.48
N THR A 110 -24.12 5.82 -16.35
CA THR A 110 -23.23 6.20 -17.45
C THR A 110 -22.77 4.92 -18.15
N GLY A 111 -23.72 4.08 -18.58
CA GLY A 111 -23.61 2.93 -19.48
C GLY A 111 -22.53 1.85 -19.25
N LYS A 112 -21.60 1.99 -18.30
CA LYS A 112 -20.39 1.15 -18.19
C LYS A 112 -19.85 0.99 -16.77
N PHE A 113 -20.52 1.49 -15.73
CA PHE A 113 -20.17 1.15 -14.35
C PHE A 113 -20.79 -0.20 -13.99
N THR A 114 -20.31 -1.29 -14.59
CA THR A 114 -20.56 -2.62 -14.03
C THR A 114 -19.73 -2.72 -12.76
N LEU A 115 -20.33 -2.32 -11.63
CA LEU A 115 -19.82 -2.71 -10.34
C LEU A 115 -19.92 -4.23 -10.28
N TYR A 116 -18.77 -4.88 -10.51
CA TYR A 116 -18.58 -6.27 -10.16
C TYR A 116 -18.57 -6.35 -8.64
N ARG A 117 -19.75 -6.22 -8.05
CA ARG A 117 -20.01 -6.70 -6.70
C ARG A 117 -20.10 -8.22 -6.82
N SER A 118 -18.98 -8.93 -6.67
CA SER A 118 -18.99 -10.26 -6.06
C SER A 118 -17.59 -10.80 -5.74
N SER A 119 -17.40 -11.06 -4.44
CA SER A 119 -16.83 -12.31 -3.93
C SER A 119 -15.33 -12.56 -4.10
N SER A 120 -14.49 -11.96 -3.24
CA SER A 120 -13.47 -12.66 -2.44
C SER A 120 -12.34 -11.72 -2.00
N PHE A 121 -12.57 -10.92 -0.96
CA PHE A 121 -11.49 -10.68 0.00
C PHE A 121 -11.39 -11.95 0.85
N LYS A 122 -10.76 -12.99 0.31
CA LYS A 122 -10.00 -13.88 1.19
C LYS A 122 -8.86 -13.01 1.68
N GLU A 123 -9.00 -12.54 2.90
CA GLU A 123 -7.89 -12.15 3.74
C GLU A 123 -6.84 -13.27 3.64
N LYS A 124 -5.83 -13.07 2.79
CA LYS A 124 -4.65 -13.92 2.81
C LYS A 124 -3.92 -13.50 4.09
N GLN A 125 -4.29 -14.15 5.19
CA GLN A 125 -3.39 -14.27 6.33
C GLN A 125 -2.00 -14.61 5.76
N PRO A 126 -0.92 -13.96 6.23
CA PRO A 126 0.40 -14.39 5.83
C PRO A 126 0.53 -15.85 6.24
N LEU A 127 0.67 -16.74 5.25
CA LEU A 127 1.19 -18.08 5.47
C LEU A 127 2.55 -17.87 6.15
N ARG A 128 2.58 -17.99 7.49
CA ARG A 128 3.79 -18.38 8.20
C ARG A 128 4.17 -19.72 7.59
N GLY A 129 4.96 -19.68 6.53
CA GLY A 129 5.78 -20.81 6.15
C GLY A 129 6.60 -21.13 7.39
N GLU A 130 6.38 -22.31 7.96
CA GLU A 130 7.24 -22.85 8.99
C GLU A 130 8.64 -22.93 8.39
N PHE A 131 9.46 -21.93 8.68
CA PHE A 131 10.89 -22.02 8.48
C PHE A 131 11.38 -23.07 9.49
N LYS A 132 11.43 -24.33 9.05
CA LYS A 132 12.09 -25.39 9.81
C LYS A 132 13.55 -25.02 9.91
N ASP A 133 13.92 -24.53 11.08
CA ASP A 133 15.27 -24.20 11.47
C ASP A 133 16.10 -25.49 11.58
N LYS A 134 16.73 -25.87 10.46
CA LYS A 134 17.67 -27.00 10.37
C LYS A 134 18.95 -26.79 11.22
N SER A 135 19.08 -25.66 11.92
CA SER A 135 20.25 -25.38 12.76
C SER A 135 20.21 -26.13 14.10
N ARG A 136 19.05 -26.66 14.52
CA ARG A 136 18.92 -27.37 15.81
C ARG A 136 19.23 -28.87 15.72
N GLU A 137 19.02 -29.51 14.56
CA GLU A 137 19.32 -30.94 14.35
C GLU A 137 20.81 -31.26 14.41
N ARG A 138 21.69 -30.31 14.03
CA ARG A 138 23.15 -30.54 14.08
C ARG A 138 23.73 -30.49 15.50
N VAL A 139 23.01 -29.96 16.49
CA VAL A 139 23.52 -29.87 17.88
C VAL A 139 23.23 -31.15 18.67
N GLU A 140 22.12 -31.83 18.37
CA GLU A 140 21.73 -33.08 19.05
C GLU A 140 22.52 -34.31 18.55
N GLU A 141 22.87 -34.35 17.26
CA GLU A 141 23.68 -35.44 16.69
C GLU A 141 25.14 -35.42 17.23
N VAL A 142 25.66 -34.22 17.56
CA VAL A 142 26.99 -34.07 18.18
C VAL A 142 26.96 -34.41 19.69
N ALA A 143 25.82 -34.27 20.36
CA ALA A 143 25.68 -34.62 21.76
C ALA A 143 25.56 -36.14 21.98
N GLN A 144 24.92 -36.88 21.06
CA GLN A 144 24.77 -38.34 21.19
C GLN A 144 26.06 -39.12 20.86
N LYS A 145 26.98 -38.56 20.07
CA LYS A 145 28.29 -39.19 19.80
C LYS A 145 29.30 -39.08 20.95
N LYS A 146 28.99 -38.35 22.03
CA LYS A 146 29.86 -38.22 23.21
C LYS A 146 29.49 -39.13 24.39
N ASN A 147 28.39 -39.88 24.30
CA ASN A 147 27.94 -40.79 25.36
C ASN A 147 28.02 -42.29 24.97
N SER A 148 28.75 -42.60 23.90
CA SER A 148 29.11 -43.98 23.54
C SER A 148 30.61 -44.04 23.25
N CYS A 149 31.40 -43.75 24.29
CA CYS A 149 32.77 -44.22 24.47
C CYS A 149 32.99 -44.31 25.98
#